data_AF-A0A662U8N1-F1
#
_entry.id   AF-A0A662U8N1-F1
#
_cell.length_a   1.000
_cell.length_b   1.000
_cell.length_c   1.000
_cell.angle_alpha   90.00
_cell.angle_beta   90.00
_cell.angle_gamma   90.00
#
_symmetry.space_group_name_H-M   'P 1'
#
loop_
_entity.id
_entity.type
_entity.pdbx_description
1 polymer ?
#
loop_
_entity_poly.entity_id
_entity_poly.type
_entity_poly.pdbx_seq_one_letter_code
_entity_poly.pdbx_strand_id
1 'polypeptide(L)'
;MIIRLIDCLEYIKNLEEKYNSLLEKINRELEKKGIEARVFLAKNMKNIDSKILVKYLGTRVKVYGRVDVSQITLPSRFPLDGFEYIIEEDAVLCSYRVFRKFANVLRQCKIIVNLDNIRDNIVREIIREAYKIRERYSKLLKASINWVPLVKPGVLRKISKTLNISYDDLVDYLAYLKDKGAIKIMFGERGELWLQLS
;
A
#
# COMPACT_ATOMS: atom_id res chain seq x y z
N MET A 1 8.30 -4.12 -1.24
CA MET A 1 8.28 -4.75 0.10
C MET A 1 6.94 -5.36 0.40
N ILE A 2 6.90 -6.67 0.68
CA ILE A 2 5.72 -7.34 1.21
C ILE A 2 5.66 -7.12 2.72
N ILE A 3 4.47 -6.81 3.23
CA ILE A 3 4.16 -6.67 4.64
C ILE A 3 3.12 -7.71 5.05
N ARG A 4 3.14 -8.10 6.32
CA ARG A 4 2.14 -8.99 6.92
C ARG A 4 1.20 -8.16 7.79
N LEU A 5 -0.09 -8.24 7.52
CA LEU A 5 -1.15 -7.63 8.31
C LEU A 5 -1.79 -8.71 9.19
N ILE A 6 -1.62 -8.59 10.50
CA ILE A 6 -2.21 -9.49 11.50
C ILE A 6 -3.57 -8.92 11.93
N ASP A 7 -4.50 -9.81 12.27
CA ASP A 7 -5.88 -9.52 12.69
C ASP A 7 -6.68 -8.70 11.65
N CYS A 8 -6.23 -8.74 10.40
CA CYS A 8 -6.79 -7.91 9.33
C CYS A 8 -7.80 -8.66 8.47
N LEU A 9 -7.69 -9.99 8.40
CA LEU A 9 -8.56 -10.80 7.55
C LEU A 9 -10.03 -10.71 7.97
N GLU A 10 -10.30 -10.85 9.27
CA GLU A 10 -11.65 -10.73 9.82
C GLU A 10 -12.23 -9.33 9.58
N TYR A 11 -11.43 -8.28 9.79
CA TYR A 11 -11.85 -6.91 9.50
C TYR A 11 -12.24 -6.71 8.03
N ILE A 12 -11.43 -7.22 7.09
CA ILE A 12 -11.71 -7.15 5.66
C ILE A 12 -13.00 -7.91 5.31
N LYS A 13 -13.19 -9.11 5.87
CA LYS A 13 -14.43 -9.89 5.70
C LYS A 13 -15.65 -9.13 6.20
N ASN A 14 -15.55 -8.52 7.39
CA ASN A 14 -16.63 -7.71 7.96
C ASN A 14 -16.97 -6.48 7.10
N LEU A 15 -15.97 -5.82 6.49
CA LEU A 15 -16.22 -4.74 5.53
C LEU A 15 -16.93 -5.25 4.28
N GLU A 16 -16.49 -6.39 3.75
CA GLU A 16 -17.09 -7.01 2.58
C GLU A 16 -18.55 -7.42 2.83
N GLU A 17 -18.83 -8.07 3.96
CA GLU A 17 -20.18 -8.49 4.36
C GLU A 17 -21.12 -7.29 4.49
N LYS A 18 -20.72 -6.25 5.22
CA LYS A 18 -21.51 -5.01 5.35
C LYS A 18 -21.81 -4.38 4.01
N TYR A 19 -20.84 -4.36 3.11
CA TYR A 19 -21.01 -3.82 1.77
C TYR A 19 -21.95 -4.70 0.92
N ASN A 20 -21.81 -6.02 0.98
CA ASN A 20 -22.71 -6.93 0.28
C ASN A 20 -24.15 -6.81 0.77
N SER A 21 -24.38 -6.65 2.09
CA SER A 21 -25.72 -6.38 2.62
C SER A 21 -26.32 -5.07 2.09
N LEU A 22 -25.50 -4.04 1.84
CA LEU A 22 -25.95 -2.81 1.18
C LEU A 22 -26.33 -3.07 -0.28
N LEU A 23 -25.52 -3.82 -1.01
CA LEU A 23 -25.80 -4.19 -2.41
C LEU A 23 -27.06 -5.06 -2.53
N GLU A 24 -27.31 -5.95 -1.58
CA GLU A 24 -28.54 -6.74 -1.52
C GLU A 24 -29.78 -5.87 -1.36
N LYS A 25 -29.73 -4.84 -0.52
CA LYS A 25 -30.84 -3.87 -0.38
C LYS A 25 -31.12 -3.17 -1.71
N ILE A 26 -30.07 -2.71 -2.39
CA ILE A 26 -30.18 -2.07 -3.71
C ILE A 26 -30.77 -3.04 -4.74
N ASN A 27 -30.31 -4.29 -4.78
CA ASN A 27 -30.84 -5.30 -5.69
C ASN A 27 -32.33 -5.57 -5.46
N ARG A 28 -32.79 -5.63 -4.21
CA ARG A 28 -34.22 -5.76 -3.89
C ARG A 28 -35.03 -4.55 -4.35
N GLU A 29 -34.46 -3.34 -4.31
CA GLU A 29 -35.12 -2.14 -4.83
C GLU A 29 -35.21 -2.15 -6.35
N LEU A 30 -34.16 -2.60 -7.04
CA LEU A 30 -34.17 -2.76 -8.50
C LEU A 30 -35.24 -3.79 -8.92
N GLU A 31 -35.29 -4.94 -8.24
CA GLU A 31 -36.29 -5.97 -8.48
C GLU A 31 -37.72 -5.46 -8.28
N LYS A 32 -37.98 -4.72 -7.20
CA LYS A 32 -39.29 -4.07 -6.96
C LYS A 32 -39.68 -3.07 -8.04
N LYS A 33 -38.71 -2.42 -8.69
CA LYS A 33 -38.91 -1.48 -9.80
C LYS A 33 -39.02 -2.19 -11.16
N GLY A 34 -38.92 -3.52 -11.21
CA GLY A 34 -38.90 -4.29 -12.46
C GLY A 34 -37.63 -4.05 -13.29
N ILE A 35 -36.55 -3.55 -12.69
CA ILE A 35 -35.30 -3.29 -13.37
C ILE A 35 -34.50 -4.59 -13.42
N GLU A 36 -34.31 -5.14 -14.61
CA GLU A 36 -33.57 -6.38 -14.87
C GLU A 36 -32.04 -6.15 -14.78
N ALA A 37 -31.55 -5.77 -13.60
CA ALA A 37 -30.13 -5.58 -13.34
C ALA A 37 -29.73 -6.04 -11.94
N ARG A 38 -28.46 -6.40 -11.76
CA ARG A 38 -27.88 -6.79 -10.48
C ARG A 38 -26.57 -6.03 -10.23
N VAL A 39 -26.51 -5.36 -9.10
CA VAL A 39 -25.29 -4.73 -8.58
C VAL A 39 -24.55 -5.71 -7.67
N PHE A 40 -23.24 -5.82 -7.83
CA PHE A 40 -22.41 -6.73 -7.04
C PHE A 40 -21.00 -6.16 -6.84
N LEU A 41 -20.32 -6.61 -5.78
CA LEU A 41 -18.90 -6.33 -5.58
C LEU A 41 -18.09 -7.35 -6.38
N ALA A 42 -17.35 -6.89 -7.38
CA ALA A 42 -16.48 -7.76 -8.17
C ALA A 42 -15.14 -7.96 -7.45
N LYS A 43 -14.66 -9.20 -7.39
CA LYS A 43 -13.30 -9.54 -6.95
C LYS A 43 -12.76 -10.70 -7.77
N ASN A 44 -11.45 -10.70 -7.99
CA ASN A 44 -10.71 -11.85 -8.50
C ASN A 44 -10.15 -12.64 -7.33
N MET A 45 -10.32 -13.96 -7.38
CA MET A 45 -9.72 -14.89 -6.42
C MET A 45 -8.94 -15.95 -7.21
N LYS A 46 -7.67 -16.18 -6.84
CA LYS A 46 -6.80 -17.18 -7.47
C LYS A 46 -6.03 -17.96 -6.41
N ASN A 47 -5.98 -19.27 -6.55
CA ASN A 47 -5.11 -20.11 -5.74
C ASN A 47 -3.69 -20.08 -6.31
N ILE A 48 -2.69 -19.84 -5.46
CA ILE A 48 -1.26 -19.82 -5.80
C ILE A 48 -0.51 -20.52 -4.67
N ASP A 49 0.08 -21.69 -4.94
CA ASP A 49 0.91 -22.44 -3.97
C ASP A 49 0.29 -22.54 -2.56
N SER A 50 -0.95 -23.04 -2.49
CA SER A 50 -1.74 -23.17 -1.24
C SER A 50 -2.15 -21.85 -0.57
N LYS A 51 -1.99 -20.71 -1.25
CA LYS A 51 -2.43 -19.38 -0.81
C LYS A 51 -3.55 -18.85 -1.71
N ILE A 52 -4.30 -17.87 -1.21
CA ILE A 52 -5.39 -17.23 -1.99
C ILE A 52 -5.02 -15.78 -2.27
N LEU A 53 -4.77 -15.45 -3.54
CA LEU A 53 -4.68 -14.08 -4.01
C LEU A 53 -6.10 -13.52 -4.19
N VAL A 54 -6.38 -12.38 -3.57
CA VAL A 54 -7.63 -11.64 -3.68
C VAL A 54 -7.35 -10.24 -4.23
N LYS A 55 -8.16 -9.80 -5.20
CA LYS A 55 -8.14 -8.44 -5.73
C LYS A 55 -9.55 -7.91 -5.90
N TYR A 56 -9.90 -6.84 -5.20
CA TYR A 56 -11.18 -6.16 -5.40
C TYR A 56 -11.15 -5.33 -6.70
N LEU A 57 -12.20 -5.48 -7.52
CA LEU A 57 -12.37 -4.82 -8.82
C LEU A 57 -13.50 -3.76 -8.81
N GLY A 58 -13.97 -3.42 -7.61
CA GLY A 58 -15.00 -2.43 -7.37
C GLY A 58 -16.42 -2.94 -7.59
N THR A 59 -17.37 -2.03 -7.47
CA THR A 59 -18.79 -2.33 -7.68
C THR A 59 -19.11 -2.38 -9.16
N ARG A 60 -19.83 -3.41 -9.58
CA ARG A 60 -20.21 -3.66 -10.97
C ARG A 60 -21.71 -3.88 -11.07
N VAL A 61 -22.24 -3.62 -12.26
CA VAL A 61 -23.64 -3.85 -12.61
C VAL A 61 -23.67 -4.87 -13.72
N LYS A 62 -24.47 -5.92 -13.54
CA LYS A 62 -24.83 -6.88 -14.59
C LYS A 62 -26.25 -6.59 -15.03
N VAL A 63 -26.42 -6.22 -16.29
CA VAL A 63 -27.71 -5.94 -16.90
C VAL A 63 -28.19 -7.18 -17.65
N TYR A 64 -29.46 -7.51 -17.50
CA TYR A 64 -30.16 -8.56 -18.21
C TYR A 64 -31.21 -7.85 -19.08
N GLY A 65 -31.05 -7.86 -20.41
CA GLY A 65 -32.00 -7.16 -21.30
C GLY A 65 -31.73 -5.66 -21.49
N ARG A 66 -32.78 -4.91 -21.88
CA ARG A 66 -32.72 -3.46 -22.14
C ARG A 66 -33.12 -2.70 -20.88
N VAL A 67 -32.14 -2.17 -20.17
CA VAL A 67 -32.33 -1.35 -18.98
C VAL A 67 -31.77 0.05 -19.21
N ASP A 68 -32.52 1.07 -18.83
CA ASP A 68 -32.00 2.43 -18.67
C ASP A 68 -31.14 2.50 -17.40
N VAL A 69 -29.82 2.50 -17.58
CA VAL A 69 -28.85 2.51 -16.48
C VAL A 69 -28.92 3.78 -15.62
N SER A 70 -29.54 4.86 -16.10
CA SER A 70 -29.74 6.08 -15.30
C SER A 70 -30.67 5.85 -14.10
N GLN A 71 -31.49 4.80 -14.15
CA GLN A 71 -32.40 4.42 -13.08
C GLN A 71 -31.69 3.65 -11.95
N ILE A 72 -30.43 3.25 -12.15
CA ILE A 72 -29.64 2.48 -11.19
C ILE A 72 -28.80 3.43 -10.34
N THR A 73 -29.18 3.59 -9.08
CA THR A 73 -28.37 4.33 -8.11
C THR A 73 -27.37 3.37 -7.45
N LEU A 74 -26.07 3.65 -7.62
CA LEU A 74 -25.00 2.89 -6.98
C LEU A 74 -24.67 3.47 -5.60
N PRO A 75 -24.25 2.62 -4.64
CA PRO A 75 -23.77 3.12 -3.36
C PRO A 75 -22.42 3.84 -3.54
N SER A 76 -21.97 4.48 -2.46
CA SER A 76 -20.57 4.91 -2.35
C SER A 76 -19.62 3.75 -2.64
N ARG A 77 -18.47 4.02 -3.28
CA ARG A 77 -17.48 2.99 -3.62
C ARG A 77 -17.07 2.15 -2.42
N PHE A 78 -16.81 0.87 -2.69
CA PHE A 78 -16.26 -0.04 -1.69
C PHE A 78 -14.93 0.49 -1.14
N PRO A 79 -14.72 0.54 0.20
CA PRO A 79 -13.53 1.16 0.80
C PRO A 79 -12.19 0.52 0.40
N LEU A 80 -12.21 -0.75 -0.04
CA LEU A 80 -11.02 -1.49 -0.46
C LEU A 80 -11.01 -1.75 -1.97
N ASP A 81 -11.68 -0.93 -2.77
CA ASP A 81 -11.65 -1.03 -4.24
C ASP A 81 -10.20 -0.90 -4.77
N GLY A 82 -9.75 -1.91 -5.52
CA GLY A 82 -8.38 -2.01 -6.02
C GLY A 82 -7.36 -2.58 -5.01
N PHE A 83 -7.78 -2.93 -3.79
CA PHE A 83 -6.90 -3.58 -2.82
C PHE A 83 -6.59 -5.02 -3.26
N GLU A 84 -5.30 -5.35 -3.26
CA GLU A 84 -4.75 -6.64 -3.68
C GLU A 84 -3.91 -7.22 -2.56
N TYR A 85 -4.23 -8.45 -2.16
CA TYR A 85 -3.57 -9.13 -1.05
C TYR A 85 -3.61 -10.65 -1.22
N ILE A 86 -2.71 -11.34 -0.51
CA ILE A 86 -2.65 -12.79 -0.41
C ILE A 86 -3.07 -13.18 0.99
N ILE A 87 -3.90 -14.21 1.09
CA ILE A 87 -4.22 -14.88 2.35
C ILE A 87 -3.24 -16.04 2.51
N GLU A 88 -2.48 -16.02 3.59
CA GLU A 88 -1.59 -17.09 4.02
C GLU A 88 -1.89 -17.35 5.50
N GLU A 89 -2.45 -18.54 5.80
CA GLU A 89 -2.98 -18.86 7.14
C GLU A 89 -4.00 -17.79 7.58
N ASP A 90 -3.83 -17.20 8.77
CA ASP A 90 -4.66 -16.12 9.30
C ASP A 90 -4.15 -14.71 8.95
N ALA A 91 -3.12 -14.61 8.11
CA ALA A 91 -2.49 -13.35 7.78
C ALA A 91 -2.83 -12.85 6.37
N VAL A 92 -2.85 -11.53 6.25
CA VAL A 92 -3.03 -10.83 4.99
C VAL A 92 -1.69 -10.26 4.56
N LEU A 93 -1.14 -10.76 3.45
CA LEU A 93 0.08 -10.26 2.85
C LEU A 93 -0.24 -9.28 1.73
N CYS A 94 0.38 -8.12 1.73
CA CYS A 94 0.27 -7.19 0.60
C CYS A 94 1.57 -6.41 0.42
N SER A 95 1.74 -5.78 -0.76
CA SER A 95 2.85 -4.84 -0.91
C SER A 95 2.59 -3.59 -0.07
N TYR A 96 3.64 -3.03 0.52
CA TYR A 96 3.52 -1.78 1.28
C TYR A 96 2.97 -0.64 0.43
N ARG A 97 3.36 -0.57 -0.85
CA ARG A 97 2.83 0.41 -1.83
C ARG A 97 1.31 0.33 -1.98
N VAL A 98 0.76 -0.89 -2.00
CA VAL A 98 -0.69 -1.11 -2.02
C VAL A 98 -1.29 -0.69 -0.69
N PHE A 99 -0.76 -1.16 0.43
CA PHE A 99 -1.25 -0.82 1.77
C PHE A 99 -1.37 0.69 2.00
N ARG A 100 -0.36 1.49 1.61
CA ARG A 100 -0.37 2.95 1.81
C ARG A 100 -1.61 3.64 1.23
N LYS A 101 -2.15 3.13 0.12
CA LYS A 101 -3.38 3.67 -0.51
C LYS A 101 -4.63 3.44 0.35
N PHE A 102 -4.60 2.42 1.21
CA PHE A 102 -5.71 1.99 2.05
C PHE A 102 -5.40 2.14 3.56
N ALA A 103 -4.31 2.81 3.93
CA ALA A 103 -3.81 2.87 5.30
C ALA A 103 -4.85 3.43 6.29
N ASN A 104 -5.67 4.39 5.85
CA ASN A 104 -6.74 4.96 6.67
C ASN A 104 -7.85 3.93 6.97
N VAL A 105 -8.23 3.11 5.98
CA VAL A 105 -9.25 2.07 6.13
C VAL A 105 -8.71 0.90 6.94
N LEU A 106 -7.44 0.56 6.74
CA LEU A 106 -6.76 -0.57 7.39
C LEU A 106 -6.01 -0.18 8.67
N ARG A 107 -6.31 0.99 9.25
CA ARG A 107 -5.56 1.54 10.40
C ARG A 107 -5.55 0.66 11.64
N GLN A 108 -6.58 -0.18 11.83
CA GLN A 108 -6.64 -1.10 12.97
C GLN A 108 -5.82 -2.38 12.75
N CYS A 109 -5.35 -2.64 11.53
CA CYS A 109 -4.54 -3.82 11.26
C CYS A 109 -3.11 -3.64 11.79
N LYS A 110 -2.58 -4.66 12.46
CA LYS A 110 -1.19 -4.66 12.93
C LYS A 110 -0.26 -4.99 11.77
N ILE A 111 0.65 -4.08 11.45
CA ILE A 111 1.63 -4.25 10.38
C ILE A 111 2.90 -4.89 10.96
N ILE A 112 3.33 -5.99 10.37
CA ILE A 112 4.63 -6.63 10.61
C ILE A 112 5.47 -6.49 9.36
N VAL A 113 6.69 -5.97 9.53
CA VAL A 113 7.65 -5.75 8.46
C VAL A 113 8.94 -6.50 8.80
N ASN A 114 9.37 -7.44 7.95
CA ASN A 114 10.55 -8.27 8.23
C ASN A 114 11.84 -7.44 8.39
N LEU A 115 11.93 -6.30 7.68
CA LEU A 115 13.08 -5.41 7.76
C LEU A 115 13.21 -4.69 9.10
N ASP A 116 12.16 -4.68 9.95
CA ASP A 116 12.25 -4.11 11.30
C ASP A 116 13.31 -4.81 12.17
N ASN A 117 13.59 -6.10 11.92
CA ASN A 117 14.63 -6.87 12.62
C ASN A 117 16.05 -6.31 12.41
N ILE A 118 16.29 -5.58 11.32
CA ILE A 118 17.58 -4.98 10.98
C ILE A 118 17.48 -3.46 10.81
N ARG A 119 16.41 -2.85 11.34
CA ARG A 119 16.12 -1.41 11.20
C ARG A 119 17.31 -0.55 11.56
N ASP A 120 17.92 -0.80 12.71
CA ASP A 120 18.97 0.06 13.25
C ASP A 120 20.23 -0.03 12.39
N ASN A 121 20.52 -1.21 11.81
CA ASN A 121 21.59 -1.37 10.82
C ASN A 121 21.28 -0.59 9.53
N ILE A 122 20.05 -0.67 9.01
CA ILE A 122 19.63 0.08 7.81
C ILE A 122 19.80 1.58 8.05
N VAL A 123 19.23 2.10 9.15
CA VAL A 123 19.27 3.53 9.48
C VAL A 123 20.71 4.00 9.69
N ARG A 124 21.52 3.25 10.44
CA ARG A 124 22.94 3.57 10.68
C ARG A 124 23.72 3.66 9.37
N GLU A 125 23.55 2.70 8.47
CA GLU A 125 24.25 2.68 7.19
C GLU A 125 23.83 3.83 6.28
N ILE A 126 22.53 4.15 6.23
CA ILE A 126 22.00 5.29 5.47
C ILE A 126 22.58 6.60 5.99
N ILE A 127 22.54 6.82 7.30
CA ILE A 127 23.05 8.03 7.94
C ILE A 127 24.55 8.17 7.71
N ARG A 128 25.32 7.08 7.89
CA ARG A 128 26.78 7.06 7.67
C ARG A 128 27.15 7.47 6.26
N GLU A 129 26.48 6.92 5.25
CA GLU A 129 26.76 7.25 3.85
C GLU A 129 26.25 8.65 3.47
N ALA A 130 25.10 9.07 4.01
CA ALA A 130 24.56 10.41 3.80
C ALA A 130 25.48 11.50 4.39
N TYR A 131 26.09 11.29 5.56
CA TYR A 131 27.07 12.23 6.13
C TYR A 131 28.28 12.44 5.22
N LYS A 132 28.82 11.38 4.61
CA LYS A 132 29.94 11.49 3.65
C LYS A 132 29.56 12.34 2.43
N ILE A 133 28.34 12.17 1.92
CA ILE A 133 27.83 12.98 0.81
C ILE A 133 27.62 14.44 1.26
N ARG A 134 27.05 14.65 2.45
CA ARG A 134 26.87 15.99 3.03
C ARG A 134 28.19 16.73 3.11
N GLU A 135 29.22 16.14 3.71
CA GLU A 135 30.55 16.75 3.84
C GLU A 135 31.14 17.12 2.48
N ARG A 136 31.05 16.20 1.50
CA ARG A 136 31.54 16.44 0.14
C ARG A 136 30.83 17.63 -0.50
N TYR A 137 29.50 17.68 -0.45
CA TYR A 137 28.75 18.75 -1.09
C TYR A 137 28.87 20.08 -0.33
N SER A 138 28.92 20.07 1.01
CA SER A 138 29.12 21.29 1.79
C SER A 138 30.45 21.96 1.46
N LYS A 139 31.52 21.18 1.26
CA LYS A 139 32.82 21.70 0.81
C LYS A 139 32.75 22.30 -0.59
N LEU A 140 32.06 21.64 -1.52
CA LEU A 140 31.93 22.11 -2.91
C LEU A 140 31.08 23.37 -3.04
N LEU A 141 29.97 23.45 -2.31
CA LEU A 141 29.02 24.57 -2.37
C LEU A 141 29.37 25.70 -1.39
N LYS A 142 30.32 25.49 -0.49
CA LYS A 142 30.66 26.43 0.61
C LYS A 142 29.43 26.83 1.43
N ALA A 143 28.50 25.90 1.61
CA ALA A 143 27.23 26.11 2.30
C ALA A 143 26.88 24.88 3.14
N SER A 144 26.10 25.05 4.20
CA SER A 144 25.55 23.93 4.96
C SER A 144 24.44 23.26 4.16
N ILE A 145 24.44 21.92 4.17
CA ILE A 145 23.46 21.11 3.44
C ILE A 145 22.75 20.22 4.43
N ASN A 146 21.45 20.42 4.59
CA ASN A 146 20.64 19.63 5.51
C ASN A 146 19.89 18.49 4.81
N TRP A 147 19.66 18.62 3.50
CA TRP A 147 18.98 17.62 2.69
C TRP A 147 19.97 16.92 1.76
N VAL A 148 20.11 15.61 1.95
CA VAL A 148 21.07 14.79 1.20
C VAL A 148 20.32 13.86 0.24
N PRO A 149 20.64 13.87 -1.07
CA PRO A 149 20.02 12.95 -2.01
C PRO A 149 20.56 11.53 -1.79
N LEU A 150 19.68 10.53 -1.72
CA LEU A 150 20.06 9.13 -1.48
C LEU A 150 20.16 8.29 -2.76
N VAL A 151 19.50 8.70 -3.84
CA VAL A 151 19.46 7.95 -5.11
C VAL A 151 20.65 8.28 -6.00
N LYS A 152 20.79 9.56 -6.41
CA LYS A 152 21.81 10.00 -7.38
C LYS A 152 23.25 9.72 -6.94
N PRO A 153 23.64 9.91 -5.66
CA PRO A 153 24.98 9.53 -5.19
C PRO A 153 25.18 8.03 -4.99
N GLY A 154 24.16 7.20 -5.22
CA GLY A 154 24.26 5.75 -5.09
C GLY A 154 24.17 5.21 -3.66
N VAL A 155 23.76 6.02 -2.67
CA VAL A 155 23.65 5.60 -1.26
C VAL A 155 22.74 4.39 -1.12
N LEU A 156 21.52 4.46 -1.66
CA LEU A 156 20.57 3.33 -1.58
C LEU A 156 21.07 2.09 -2.31
N ARG A 157 21.72 2.24 -3.47
CA ARG A 157 22.29 1.11 -4.22
C ARG A 157 23.42 0.43 -3.44
N LYS A 158 24.26 1.21 -2.77
CA LYS A 158 25.34 0.68 -1.93
C LYS A 158 24.78 -0.11 -0.77
N ILE A 159 23.80 0.44 -0.07
CA ILE A 159 23.19 -0.19 1.12
C ILE A 159 22.40 -1.43 0.74
N SER A 160 21.64 -1.38 -0.36
CA SER A 160 20.96 -2.54 -0.94
C SER A 160 21.93 -3.70 -1.16
N LYS A 161 23.12 -3.45 -1.74
CA LYS A 161 24.17 -4.47 -1.90
C LYS A 161 24.76 -4.94 -0.57
N THR A 162 25.12 -4.00 0.32
CA THR A 162 25.77 -4.31 1.60
C THR A 162 24.88 -5.15 2.52
N LEU A 163 23.58 -4.87 2.56
CA LEU A 163 22.63 -5.54 3.44
C LEU A 163 21.86 -6.68 2.74
N ASN A 164 22.15 -6.94 1.46
CA ASN A 164 21.45 -7.92 0.64
C ASN A 164 19.91 -7.72 0.66
N ILE A 165 19.47 -6.46 0.55
CA ILE A 165 18.06 -6.07 0.48
C ILE A 165 17.80 -5.58 -0.94
N SER A 166 16.66 -5.96 -1.54
CA SER A 166 16.31 -5.42 -2.86
C SER A 166 16.17 -3.90 -2.82
N TYR A 167 16.57 -3.22 -3.90
CA TYR A 167 16.48 -1.76 -3.97
C TYR A 167 15.04 -1.26 -3.75
N ASP A 168 14.06 -1.94 -4.36
CA ASP A 168 12.64 -1.60 -4.21
C ASP A 168 12.14 -1.80 -2.79
N ASP A 169 12.56 -2.87 -2.11
CA ASP A 169 12.18 -3.10 -0.71
C ASP A 169 12.78 -2.05 0.22
N LEU A 170 14.04 -1.65 -0.04
CA LEU A 170 14.67 -0.58 0.73
C LEU A 170 13.95 0.75 0.54
N VAL A 171 13.54 1.10 -0.68
CA VAL A 171 12.76 2.33 -0.95
C VAL A 171 11.40 2.26 -0.23
N ASP A 172 10.69 1.15 -0.33
CA ASP A 172 9.41 0.96 0.36
C ASP A 172 9.55 1.02 1.88
N TYR A 173 10.64 0.46 2.41
CA TYR A 173 10.94 0.49 3.84
C TYR A 173 11.23 1.91 4.32
N LEU A 174 11.92 2.72 3.52
CA LEU A 174 12.12 4.13 3.83
C LEU A 174 10.82 4.94 3.81
N ALA A 175 9.91 4.61 2.88
CA ALA A 175 8.56 5.17 2.92
C ALA A 175 7.82 4.76 4.21
N TYR A 176 7.98 3.50 4.64
CA TYR A 176 7.42 3.00 5.89
C TYR A 176 7.95 3.74 7.12
N LEU A 177 9.27 3.88 7.24
CA LEU A 177 9.88 4.61 8.35
C LEU A 177 9.49 6.10 8.34
N LYS A 178 9.33 6.72 7.16
CA LYS A 178 8.81 8.09 7.03
C LYS A 178 7.37 8.18 7.54
N ASP A 179 6.48 7.29 7.08
CA ASP A 179 5.06 7.29 7.47
C ASP A 179 4.89 7.04 8.99
N LYS A 180 5.84 6.34 9.63
CA LYS A 180 5.92 6.18 11.09
C LYS A 180 6.58 7.35 11.83
N GLY A 181 7.08 8.35 11.13
CA GLY A 181 7.80 9.49 11.72
C GLY A 181 9.19 9.13 12.26
N ALA A 182 9.73 7.95 11.95
CA ALA A 182 11.02 7.48 12.46
C ALA A 182 12.21 8.16 11.77
N ILE A 183 12.04 8.60 10.52
CA ILE A 183 13.06 9.32 9.76
C ILE A 183 12.43 10.43 8.91
N LYS A 184 13.18 11.52 8.72
CA LYS A 184 12.74 12.67 7.90
C LYS A 184 13.17 12.48 6.45
N ILE A 185 12.25 11.98 5.63
CA ILE A 185 12.47 11.76 4.20
C ILE A 185 11.50 12.58 3.36
N MET A 186 12.02 13.16 2.28
CA MET A 186 11.25 13.81 1.23
C MET A 186 11.37 12.99 -0.07
N PHE A 187 10.24 12.78 -0.74
CA PHE A 187 10.16 12.15 -2.05
C PHE A 187 9.94 13.25 -3.09
N GLY A 188 10.85 13.37 -4.06
CA GLY A 188 10.72 14.30 -5.18
C GLY A 188 9.88 13.72 -6.31
N GLU A 189 9.36 14.58 -7.17
CA GLU A 189 8.44 14.23 -8.27
C GLU A 189 9.03 13.25 -9.29
N ARG A 190 10.36 13.26 -9.45
CA ARG A 190 11.09 12.40 -10.41
C ARG A 190 11.67 11.13 -9.80
N GLY A 191 11.13 10.68 -8.65
CA GLY A 191 11.62 9.51 -7.94
C GLY A 191 12.88 9.76 -7.12
N GLU A 192 13.17 11.03 -6.83
CA GLU A 192 14.26 11.41 -5.94
C GLU A 192 13.89 11.12 -4.49
N LEU A 193 14.87 10.76 -3.68
CA LEU A 193 14.68 10.51 -2.26
C LEU A 193 15.75 11.28 -1.50
N TRP A 194 15.30 12.15 -0.61
CA TRP A 194 16.14 13.06 0.15
C TRP A 194 15.99 12.78 1.65
N LEU A 195 17.11 12.67 2.35
CA LEU A 195 17.16 12.52 3.80
C LEU A 195 17.52 13.86 4.44
N GLN A 196 16.76 14.26 5.46
CA GLN A 196 17.17 15.36 6.32
C GLN A 196 18.13 14.82 7.38
N LEU A 197 19.37 15.32 7.38
CA LEU A 197 20.30 15.10 8.47
C LEU A 197 20.12 16.24 9.48
N SER A 198 19.99 15.87 10.76
CA SER A 198 19.96 16.82 11.86
C SER A 198 21.38 17.23 12.26
#